data_AF-A0AA35PQF6-F1
#
_entry.id   AF-A0AA35PQF6-F1
#
_cell.length_a   1.000
_cell.length_b   1.000
_cell.length_c   1.000
_cell.angle_alpha   90.00
_cell.angle_beta   90.00
_cell.angle_gamma   90.00
#
_symmetry.space_group_name_H-M   'P 1'
#
loop_
_entity.id
_entity.type
_entity.pdbx_description
1 polymer ?
#
loop_
_entity_poly.entity_id
_entity_poly.type
_entity_poly.pdbx_seq_one_letter_code
_entity_poly.pdbx_strand_id
1 'polypeptide(L)'
;MKKYWDMIYNEMKKLFKYTFPKKPEAFLLGKTGDELKKKDCKLFMYATTAARILLSQKWKSQEIPTLMEWQTKMFDSIDLVKLTYKIRNQKEAKFEKDWNKFVEYIRSNCKNLKTVAGLM
;
A
#
# COMPACT_ATOMS: atom_id res chain seq x y z
N MET A 1 11.57 14.49 0.65
CA MET A 1 10.27 14.29 1.35
C MET A 1 9.05 14.61 0.48
N LYS A 2 8.81 15.86 0.05
CA LYS A 2 7.60 16.23 -0.74
C LYS A 2 7.43 15.38 -2.02
N LYS A 3 8.52 15.25 -2.81
CA LYS A 3 8.58 14.42 -4.02
C LYS A 3 8.17 12.96 -3.77
N TYR A 4 8.56 12.38 -2.64
CA TYR A 4 8.20 11.01 -2.27
C TYR A 4 6.70 10.88 -2.03
N TRP A 5 6.12 11.77 -1.23
CA TRP A 5 4.68 11.74 -0.97
C TRP A 5 3.83 12.05 -2.20
N ASP A 6 4.34 12.86 -3.15
CA ASP A 6 3.69 13.05 -4.45
C ASP A 6 3.71 11.77 -5.30
N MET A 7 4.84 11.05 -5.31
CA MET A 7 4.95 9.74 -5.96
C MET A 7 3.96 8.74 -5.37
N ILE A 8 3.94 8.57 -4.04
CA ILE A 8 3.00 7.67 -3.35
C ILE A 8 1.55 8.07 -3.63
N TYR A 9 1.21 9.35 -3.55
CA TYR A 9 -0.14 9.84 -3.85
C TYR A 9 -0.57 9.53 -5.29
N ASN A 10 0.32 9.71 -6.27
CA ASN A 10 0.05 9.38 -7.66
C ASN A 10 -0.22 7.89 -7.87
N GLU A 11 0.52 7.03 -7.20
CA GLU A 11 0.29 5.57 -7.27
C GLU A 11 -0.99 5.15 -6.54
N MET A 12 -1.32 5.79 -5.42
CA MET A 12 -2.58 5.55 -4.72
C MET A 12 -3.78 5.95 -5.57
N LYS A 13 -3.71 7.04 -6.34
CA LYS A 13 -4.77 7.38 -7.31
C LYS A 13 -4.96 6.28 -8.36
N LYS A 14 -3.87 5.71 -8.89
CA LYS A 14 -3.93 4.59 -9.84
C LYS A 14 -4.54 3.34 -9.20
N LEU A 15 -4.13 3.03 -7.97
CA LEU A 15 -4.62 1.88 -7.20
C LEU A 15 -6.11 1.99 -6.85
N PHE A 16 -6.57 3.18 -6.44
CA PHE A 16 -7.97 3.38 -6.09
C PHE A 16 -8.87 3.70 -7.30
N LYS A 17 -8.29 4.09 -8.44
CA LYS A 17 -8.97 4.53 -9.67
C LYS A 17 -9.83 5.78 -9.46
N TYR A 18 -9.51 6.62 -8.48
CA TYR A 18 -10.11 7.94 -8.26
C TYR A 18 -9.15 8.88 -7.52
N THR A 19 -9.44 10.17 -7.60
CA THR A 19 -8.71 11.23 -6.89
C THR A 19 -9.39 11.53 -5.56
N PHE A 20 -8.59 11.77 -4.53
CA PHE A 20 -9.04 12.16 -3.19
C PHE A 20 -8.11 13.25 -2.63
N PRO A 21 -8.57 14.11 -1.71
CA PRO A 21 -7.75 15.18 -1.14
C PRO A 21 -6.46 14.66 -0.49
N LYS A 22 -5.33 15.32 -0.76
CA LYS A 22 -4.04 15.00 -0.16
C LYS A 22 -3.91 15.67 1.22
N LYS A 23 -4.66 15.17 2.20
CA LYS A 23 -4.62 15.68 3.57
C LYS A 23 -3.44 15.12 4.37
N PRO A 24 -2.58 15.97 4.96
CA PRO A 24 -1.44 15.50 5.75
C PRO A 24 -1.85 14.61 6.93
N GLU A 25 -3.02 14.86 7.53
CA GLU A 25 -3.57 14.08 8.64
C GLU A 25 -3.86 12.63 8.22
N ALA A 26 -4.34 12.42 6.99
CA ALA A 26 -4.58 11.08 6.47
C ALA A 26 -3.25 10.36 6.20
N PHE A 27 -2.28 11.02 5.57
CA PHE A 27 -1.02 10.40 5.17
C PHE A 27 -0.03 10.16 6.31
N LEU A 28 0.01 11.06 7.29
CA LEU A 28 0.95 11.00 8.41
C LEU A 28 0.35 10.30 9.63
N LEU A 29 -0.93 10.59 9.92
CA LEU A 29 -1.60 10.14 11.14
C LEU A 29 -2.59 8.99 10.90
N GLY A 30 -2.87 8.63 9.63
CA GLY A 30 -3.85 7.60 9.30
C GLY A 30 -5.31 8.01 9.56
N LYS A 31 -5.56 9.28 9.89
CA LYS A 31 -6.91 9.82 10.13
C LYS A 31 -7.62 10.01 8.80
N THR A 32 -8.37 9.00 8.39
CA THR A 32 -9.17 9.01 7.17
C THR A 32 -10.60 9.45 7.48
N GLY A 33 -10.96 10.66 7.06
CA GLY A 33 -12.34 11.17 7.11
C GLY A 33 -13.20 10.64 5.95
N ASP A 34 -14.34 11.29 5.68
CA ASP A 34 -15.28 10.93 4.61
C ASP A 34 -14.73 11.07 3.17
N GLU A 35 -13.47 11.49 3.04
CA GLU A 35 -12.79 11.70 1.78
C GLU A 35 -12.40 10.40 1.06
N LEU A 36 -12.28 9.31 1.81
CA LEU A 36 -11.97 7.99 1.29
C LEU A 36 -13.16 7.06 1.49
N LYS A 37 -13.44 6.25 0.48
CA LYS A 37 -14.51 5.24 0.59
C LYS A 37 -14.13 4.28 1.71
N LYS A 38 -15.07 3.97 2.62
CA LYS A 38 -14.84 3.08 3.79
C LYS A 38 -14.15 1.76 3.46
N LYS A 39 -14.43 1.21 2.26
CA LYS A 39 -13.80 -0.03 1.73
C LYS A 39 -12.30 0.13 1.39
N ASP A 40 -11.85 1.35 1.14
CA ASP A 40 -10.49 1.68 0.71
C ASP A 40 -9.61 2.14 1.88
N CYS A 41 -10.21 2.56 3.00
CA CYS A 41 -9.48 3.06 4.17
C CYS A 41 -8.44 2.07 4.70
N LYS A 42 -8.74 0.77 4.66
CA LYS A 42 -7.82 -0.25 5.14
C LYS A 42 -6.60 -0.41 4.23
N LEU A 43 -6.81 -0.48 2.92
CA LEU A 43 -5.72 -0.55 1.95
C LEU A 43 -4.90 0.76 1.95
N PHE A 44 -5.56 1.90 2.14
CA PHE A 44 -4.94 3.20 2.34
C PHE A 44 -4.03 3.21 3.59
N MET A 45 -4.49 2.64 4.71
CA MET A 45 -3.68 2.52 5.92
C MET A 45 -2.44 1.66 5.68
N TYR A 46 -2.55 0.52 4.98
CA TYR A 46 -1.37 -0.28 4.65
C TYR A 46 -0.40 0.49 3.75
N ALA A 47 -0.89 1.15 2.70
CA ALA A 47 -0.11 1.98 1.79
C ALA A 47 0.69 3.07 2.51
N THR A 48 0.03 3.84 3.37
CA THR A 48 0.66 4.93 4.13
C THR A 48 1.58 4.41 5.23
N THR A 49 1.26 3.27 5.85
CA THR A 49 2.13 2.63 6.85
C THR A 49 3.42 2.12 6.23
N ALA A 50 3.34 1.42 5.09
CA ALA A 50 4.51 1.01 4.32
C ALA A 50 5.40 2.20 3.96
N ALA A 51 4.79 3.30 3.49
CA ALA A 51 5.52 4.52 3.15
C ALA A 51 6.23 5.15 4.36
N ARG A 52 5.57 5.20 5.52
CA ARG A 52 6.14 5.73 6.78
C ARG A 52 7.27 4.85 7.31
N ILE A 53 7.13 3.53 7.23
CA ILE A 53 8.19 2.59 7.64
C ILE A 53 9.44 2.82 6.79
N LEU A 54 9.31 2.91 5.47
CA LEU A 54 10.47 3.14 4.58
C LEU A 54 11.17 4.47 4.86
N LEU A 55 10.40 5.55 5.10
CA LEU A 55 10.97 6.82 5.53
C LEU A 55 11.71 6.71 6.86
N SER A 56 11.13 5.98 7.81
CA SER A 56 11.73 5.77 9.14
C SER A 56 12.96 4.87 9.08
N GLN A 57 13.05 3.95 8.11
CA GLN A 57 14.23 3.11 7.91
C GLN A 57 15.38 3.91 7.29
N LYS A 58 15.07 4.78 6.32
CA LYS A 58 16.07 5.63 5.65
C LYS A 58 16.31 6.96 6.34
N TRP A 59 15.79 7.19 7.54
CA TRP A 59 15.88 8.48 8.23
C TRP A 59 17.30 9.01 8.46
N LYS A 60 18.30 8.12 8.53
CA LYS A 60 19.73 8.47 8.67
C LYS A 60 20.45 8.66 7.33
N SER A 61 19.91 8.12 6.25
CA SER A 61 20.45 8.28 4.90
C SER A 61 19.73 9.44 4.22
N GLN A 62 20.43 10.27 3.44
CA GLN A 62 19.77 11.33 2.66
C GLN A 62 18.97 10.78 1.46
N GLU A 63 18.83 9.45 1.37
CA GLU A 63 18.21 8.71 0.30
C GLU A 63 16.68 8.72 0.40
N ILE A 64 16.04 8.96 -0.73
CA ILE A 64 14.58 8.92 -0.85
C ILE A 64 14.17 7.48 -1.19
N PRO A 65 13.23 6.85 -0.45
CA PRO A 65 12.75 5.53 -0.82
C PRO A 65 12.13 5.54 -2.22
N THR A 66 12.40 4.49 -2.99
CA THR A 66 11.93 4.33 -4.36
C THR A 66 10.52 3.78 -4.42
N LEU A 67 9.88 3.88 -5.59
CA LEU A 67 8.59 3.26 -5.81
C LEU A 67 8.64 1.73 -5.65
N MET A 68 9.70 1.11 -6.14
CA MET A 68 9.88 -0.34 -6.05
C MET A 68 9.96 -0.80 -4.59
N GLU A 69 10.70 -0.09 -3.74
CA GLU A 69 10.76 -0.38 -2.31
C GLU A 69 9.38 -0.30 -1.64
N TRP A 70 8.57 0.69 -2.02
CA TRP A 70 7.20 0.81 -1.52
C TRP A 70 6.29 -0.32 -2.00
N GLN A 71 6.37 -0.70 -3.28
CA GLN A 71 5.61 -1.81 -3.85
C GLN A 71 5.99 -3.15 -3.20
N THR A 72 7.29 -3.40 -3.02
CA THR A 72 7.80 -4.58 -2.30
C THR A 72 7.29 -4.60 -0.87
N LYS A 73 7.37 -3.48 -0.14
CA LYS A 73 6.86 -3.40 1.23
C LYS A 73 5.36 -3.67 1.34
N MET A 74 4.59 -3.20 0.37
CA MET A 74 3.16 -3.49 0.25
C MET A 74 2.90 -4.97 -0.06
N PHE A 75 3.72 -5.58 -0.91
CA PHE A 75 3.66 -6.99 -1.23
C PHE A 75 3.98 -7.87 -0.01
N ASP A 76 5.07 -7.60 0.71
CA ASP A 76 5.44 -8.31 1.94
C ASP A 76 4.33 -8.25 3.01
N SER A 77 3.60 -7.12 3.04
CA SER A 77 2.47 -6.94 3.95
C SER A 77 1.31 -7.90 3.65
N ILE A 78 1.15 -8.37 2.41
CA ILE A 78 0.10 -9.31 2.03
C ILE A 78 0.23 -10.61 2.83
N ASP A 79 1.43 -11.18 2.90
CA ASP A 79 1.63 -12.49 3.52
C ASP A 79 1.42 -12.42 5.03
N LEU A 80 1.89 -11.35 5.67
CA LEU A 80 1.58 -11.08 7.08
C LEU A 80 0.07 -10.95 7.32
N VAL A 81 -0.65 -10.29 6.41
CA VAL A 81 -2.10 -10.16 6.52
C VAL A 81 -2.79 -11.51 6.33
N LYS A 82 -2.40 -12.31 5.33
CA LYS A 82 -2.95 -13.68 5.14
C LYS A 82 -2.77 -14.53 6.38
N LEU A 83 -1.58 -14.53 6.98
CA LEU A 83 -1.30 -15.24 8.24
C LEU A 83 -2.18 -14.73 9.38
N THR A 84 -2.30 -13.41 9.51
CA THR A 84 -3.16 -12.79 10.54
C THR A 84 -4.63 -13.18 10.39
N TYR A 85 -5.13 -13.26 9.14
CA TYR A 85 -6.49 -13.69 8.86
C TYR A 85 -6.72 -15.15 9.23
N LYS A 86 -5.79 -16.03 8.87
CA LYS A 86 -5.83 -17.45 9.24
C LYS A 86 -5.84 -17.63 10.76
N ILE A 87 -4.93 -16.97 11.48
CA ILE A 87 -4.85 -17.02 12.95
C ILE A 87 -6.16 -16.54 13.60
N ARG A 88 -6.77 -15.49 13.05
CA ARG A 88 -8.02 -14.91 13.57
C ARG A 88 -9.29 -15.61 13.08
N ASN A 89 -9.16 -16.74 12.37
CA ASN A 89 -10.24 -17.49 11.75
C ASN A 89 -11.21 -16.59 10.94
N GLN A 90 -10.67 -15.57 10.25
CA GLN A 90 -11.46 -14.66 9.43
C GLN A 90 -11.68 -15.25 8.04
N LYS A 91 -12.88 -15.05 7.48
CA LYS A 91 -13.24 -15.52 6.13
C LYS A 91 -12.28 -14.95 5.07
N GLU A 92 -11.75 -15.81 4.22
CA GLU A 92 -10.85 -15.44 3.11
C GLU A 92 -11.48 -14.43 2.14
N ALA A 93 -12.80 -14.49 1.94
CA ALA A 93 -13.55 -13.51 1.15
C ALA A 93 -13.36 -12.04 1.61
N LYS A 94 -13.05 -11.82 2.90
CA LYS A 94 -12.76 -10.48 3.43
C LYS A 94 -11.34 -10.01 3.10
N PHE A 95 -10.39 -10.94 2.93
CA PHE A 95 -9.05 -10.62 2.43
C PHE A 95 -9.12 -10.19 0.96
N GLU A 96 -9.81 -10.98 0.12
CA GLU A 96 -9.95 -10.65 -1.31
C GLU A 96 -10.60 -9.28 -1.50
N LYS A 97 -11.67 -8.98 -0.77
CA LYS A 97 -12.35 -7.68 -0.85
C LYS A 97 -11.43 -6.49 -0.53
N ASP A 98 -10.53 -6.66 0.44
CA ASP A 98 -9.64 -5.60 0.90
C ASP A 98 -8.40 -5.43 0.00
N TRP A 99 -7.90 -6.52 -0.61
CA TRP A 99 -6.62 -6.54 -1.33
C TRP A 99 -6.72 -6.71 -2.85
N ASN A 100 -7.89 -7.08 -3.40
CA ASN A 100 -8.05 -7.30 -4.84
C ASN A 100 -7.62 -6.07 -5.67
N LYS A 101 -7.91 -4.85 -5.20
CA LYS A 101 -7.45 -3.61 -5.87
C LYS A 101 -5.93 -3.52 -6.01
N PHE A 102 -5.20 -3.94 -4.98
CA PHE A 102 -3.74 -3.93 -5.02
C PHE A 102 -3.20 -5.04 -5.93
N VAL A 103 -3.80 -6.23 -5.90
CA VAL A 103 -3.44 -7.32 -6.81
C VAL A 103 -3.67 -6.93 -8.27
N GLU A 104 -4.82 -6.31 -8.59
CA GLU A 104 -5.09 -5.74 -9.92
C GLU A 104 -4.08 -4.68 -10.33
N TYR A 105 -3.72 -3.79 -9.40
CA TYR A 105 -2.71 -2.74 -9.61
C TYR A 105 -1.34 -3.35 -9.95
N ILE A 106 -0.86 -4.33 -9.19
CA ILE A 106 0.41 -5.02 -9.45
C ILE A 106 0.36 -5.76 -10.79
N ARG A 107 -0.74 -6.47 -11.09
CA ARG A 107 -0.89 -7.17 -12.38
C ARG A 107 -0.84 -6.21 -13.58
N SER A 108 -1.40 -5.01 -13.43
CA SER A 108 -1.46 -4.00 -14.49
C SER A 108 -0.15 -3.24 -14.67
N ASN A 109 0.53 -2.92 -13.55
CA ASN A 109 1.68 -2.01 -13.54
C ASN A 109 3.04 -2.72 -13.40
N CYS A 110 3.06 -3.99 -12.97
CA CYS A 110 4.27 -4.79 -12.78
C CYS A 110 4.35 -5.98 -13.75
N LYS A 111 4.06 -5.77 -15.05
CA LYS A 111 4.24 -6.81 -16.10
C LYS A 111 5.66 -7.41 -16.16
N ASN A 112 6.63 -6.78 -15.48
CA ASN A 112 8.04 -7.20 -15.40
C ASN A 112 8.43 -7.95 -14.10
N LEU A 113 7.51 -8.26 -13.18
CA LEU A 113 7.80 -9.14 -12.03
C LEU A 113 7.74 -10.65 -12.38
N LYS A 114 7.84 -11.01 -13.66
CA LYS A 114 7.91 -12.42 -14.09
C LYS A 114 9.15 -13.18 -13.59
N THR A 115 10.12 -12.49 -13.00
CA THR A 115 11.34 -13.10 -12.41
C THR A 115 11.26 -13.28 -10.89
N VAL A 116 10.06 -13.28 -10.31
CA VAL A 116 9.83 -13.79 -8.94
C VAL A 116 8.79 -14.92 -8.96
N ALA A 117 8.75 -15.68 -10.06
CA ALA A 117 7.96 -16.90 -10.21
C ALA A 117 8.56 -18.10 -9.42
N GLY A 118 9.16 -17.83 -8.26
CA GLY A 118 9.75 -18.84 -7.37
C GLY A 118 9.20 -18.83 -5.95
N LEU A 119 8.14 -18.06 -5.66
CA LEU A 119 7.52 -17.98 -4.33
C LEU A 119 5.99 -18.10 -4.37
N MET A 120 5.47 -18.84 -5.36
CA MET A 120 4.12 -19.41 -5.30
C MET A 120 4.24 -20.84 -4.78
#